data_AF-A0ABD5KTH0-F1
#
_entry.id   AF-A0ABD5KTH0-F1
#
_cell.length_a   1.000
_cell.length_b   1.000
_cell.length_c   1.000
_cell.angle_alpha   90.00
_cell.angle_beta   90.00
_cell.angle_gamma   90.00
#
_symmetry.space_group_name_H-M   'P 1'
#
loop_
_entity.id
_entity.type
_entity.pdbx_description
1 polymer ?
#
loop_
_entity_poly.entity_id
_entity_poly.type
_entity_poly.pdbx_seq_one_letter_code
_entity_poly.pdbx_strand_id
1 'polypeptide(L)' 'MVKNLPLLMAILLIGVSSSLISGSINLSGSIEWIFFIISLIANITAVIGLSLHVFLYLPMKKAEKNLKETFK' A
#
# COMPACT_ATOMS: atom_id res chain seq x y z
N MET A 1 7.61 5.54 10.96
CA MET A 1 7.02 4.67 9.92
C MET A 1 7.44 5.01 8.49
N VAL A 2 8.25 6.05 8.21
CA VAL A 2 8.76 6.33 6.84
C VAL A 2 9.51 5.15 6.23
N LYS A 3 10.18 4.33 7.06
CA LYS A 3 10.92 3.13 6.62
C LYS A 3 10.08 2.09 5.87
N ASN A 4 8.76 2.07 6.06
CA ASN A 4 7.88 1.08 5.45
C ASN A 4 7.14 1.63 4.22
N LEU A 5 7.30 2.91 3.88
CA LEU A 5 6.68 3.50 2.70
C LEU A 5 7.16 2.85 1.38
N PRO A 6 8.48 2.60 1.18
CA PRO A 6 8.93 1.90 -0.03
C PRO A 6 8.34 0.50 -0.14
N LEU A 7 8.18 -0.21 0.98
CA LEU A 7 7.56 -1.53 1.03
C LEU A 7 6.08 -1.46 0.63
N LEU A 8 5.31 -0.50 1.19
CA LEU A 8 3.91 -0.31 0.82
C LEU A 8 3.73 0.03 -0.67
N MET A 9 4.65 0.83 -1.23
CA MET A 9 4.65 1.14 -2.65
C MET A 9 4.94 -0.09 -3.51
N ALA A 10 5.88 -0.95 -3.08
CA ALA A 10 6.18 -2.22 -3.74
C ALA A 10 4.97 -3.17 -3.70
N ILE A 11 4.29 -3.27 -2.56
CA ILE A 11 3.06 -4.08 -2.41
C ILE A 11 1.95 -3.56 -3.33
N LEU A 12 1.78 -2.24 -3.45
CA LEU A 12 0.83 -1.63 -4.39
C LEU A 12 1.17 -2.02 -5.83
N LEU A 13 2.44 -1.90 -6.23
CA LEU A 13 2.90 -2.28 -7.57
C LEU A 13 2.61 -3.75 -7.88
N ILE A 14 2.86 -4.65 -6.92
CA ILE A 14 2.54 -6.08 -7.06
C ILE A 14 1.03 -6.28 -7.20
N GLY A 15 0.22 -5.61 -6.37
CA GLY A 15 -1.24 -5.71 -6.41
C GLY A 15 -1.84 -5.22 -7.73
N VAL A 16 -1.40 -4.07 -8.23
CA VAL A 16 -1.87 -3.53 -9.52
C VAL A 16 -1.43 -4.44 -10.67
N SER A 17 -0.17 -4.89 -10.66
CA SER A 17 0.36 -5.75 -11.73
C SER A 17 -0.33 -7.11 -11.77
N SER A 18 -0.58 -7.74 -10.61
CA SER A 18 -1.31 -9.01 -10.53
C SER A 18 -2.77 -8.86 -10.97
N SER A 19 -3.42 -7.73 -10.67
CA SER A 19 -4.76 -7.42 -11.19
C SER A 19 -4.79 -7.34 -12.71
N LEU A 20 -3.80 -6.65 -13.30
CA LEU A 20 -3.68 -6.53 -14.75
C LEU A 20 -3.45 -7.89 -15.40
N ILE A 21 -2.55 -8.70 -14.85
CA ILE A 21 -2.25 -10.06 -15.33
C ILE A 21 -3.52 -10.93 -15.32
N SER A 22 -4.26 -10.91 -14.20
CA SER A 22 -5.52 -11.67 -14.07
C SER A 22 -6.57 -11.27 -15.11
N GLY A 23 -6.66 -9.99 -15.48
CA GLY A 23 -7.74 -9.50 -16.37
C GLY A 23 -7.38 -9.38 -17.85
N SER A 24 -6.12 -9.56 -18.24
CA SER A 24 -5.67 -9.28 -19.61
C SER A 24 -5.04 -10.46 -20.35
N ILE A 25 -4.53 -11.46 -19.62
CA ILE A 25 -3.86 -12.61 -20.21
C ILE A 25 -4.84 -13.79 -20.19
N ASN A 26 -4.91 -14.56 -21.29
CA ASN A 26 -5.62 -15.85 -21.32
C ASN A 26 -4.87 -16.87 -20.44
N LEU A 27 -5.06 -16.74 -19.13
CA LEU A 27 -4.56 -17.66 -18.13
C LEU A 27 -5.52 -18.84 -18.01
N SER A 28 -5.00 -19.99 -17.58
CA SER A 28 -5.88 -21.07 -17.13
C SER A 28 -6.63 -20.60 -15.89
N GLY A 29 -7.90 -20.99 -15.75
CA GLY A 29 -8.77 -20.47 -14.69
C GLY A 29 -8.16 -20.55 -13.29
N SER A 30 -7.48 -21.65 -12.94
CA SER A 30 -6.82 -21.78 -11.64
C SER A 30 -5.69 -20.76 -11.42
N ILE A 31 -4.92 -20.42 -12.45
CA ILE A 31 -3.83 -19.43 -12.36
C ILE A 31 -4.41 -18.02 -12.28
N GLU A 32 -5.46 -17.73 -13.03
CA GLU A 32 -6.20 -16.46 -12.95
C GLU A 32 -6.70 -16.19 -11.52
N TRP A 33 -7.34 -17.18 -10.90
CA TRP A 33 -7.82 -17.08 -9.52
C TRP A 33 -6.68 -16.84 -8.51
N ILE A 34 -5.51 -17.44 -8.70
CA ILE A 34 -4.34 -17.19 -7.84
C ILE A 34 -3.90 -15.73 -7.95
N PHE A 35 -3.75 -15.20 -9.18
CA PHE A 35 -3.39 -13.80 -9.39
C PHE A 35 -4.46 -12.84 -8.84
N PHE A 36 -5.73 -13.19 -8.97
CA PHE A 36 -6.83 -12.42 -8.40
C PHE A 36 -6.75 -12.32 -6.87
N ILE A 37 -6.51 -13.44 -6.18
CA ILE A 37 -6.36 -13.45 -4.71
C ILE A 37 -5.14 -12.64 -4.27
N ILE A 38 -4.00 -12.81 -4.95
CA ILE A 38 -2.78 -12.03 -4.67
C ILE A 38 -3.05 -10.53 -4.86
N SER A 39 -3.70 -10.15 -5.96
CA SER A 39 -4.11 -8.78 -6.25
C SER A 39 -4.97 -8.20 -5.14
N LEU A 40 -6.01 -8.94 -4.72
CA LEU A 40 -6.94 -8.47 -3.69
C LEU A 40 -6.22 -8.18 -2.37
N ILE A 41 -5.42 -9.12 -1.89
CA ILE A 41 -4.70 -9.01 -0.61
C ILE A 41 -3.68 -7.86 -0.67
N ALA A 42 -2.88 -7.81 -1.74
CA ALA A 42 -1.84 -6.80 -1.91
C ALA A 42 -2.45 -5.39 -2.00
N ASN A 43 -3.49 -5.20 -2.81
CA ASN A 43 -4.13 -3.90 -2.97
C ASN A 43 -4.79 -3.41 -1.68
N ILE A 44 -5.54 -4.26 -0.96
CA ILE A 44 -6.15 -3.87 0.33
C ILE A 44 -5.07 -3.47 1.34
N THR A 45 -4.01 -4.27 1.45
CA THR A 45 -2.89 -3.98 2.38
C THR A 45 -2.22 -2.66 2.04
N ALA A 46 -1.96 -2.40 0.75
CA ALA A 46 -1.36 -1.17 0.28
C ALA A 46 -2.26 0.04 0.56
N VAL A 47 -3.56 -0.03 0.25
CA VAL A 47 -4.51 1.06 0.47
C VAL A 47 -4.61 1.42 1.95
N ILE A 48 -4.76 0.43 2.83
CA ILE A 48 -4.84 0.67 4.29
C ILE A 48 -3.52 1.29 4.77
N GLY A 49 -2.39 0.67 4.43
CA GLY A 49 -1.08 1.13 4.92
C GLY A 49 -0.72 2.53 4.42
N LEU A 50 -0.96 2.83 3.14
CA LEU A 50 -0.73 4.16 2.57
C LEU A 50 -1.68 5.20 3.17
N SER A 51 -2.95 4.86 3.37
CA SER A 51 -3.91 5.77 4.01
C SER A 51 -3.49 6.12 5.44
N LEU A 52 -3.11 5.12 6.25
CA LEU A 52 -2.59 5.36 7.60
C LEU A 52 -1.31 6.22 7.57
N HIS A 53 -0.45 6.01 6.57
CA HIS A 53 0.77 6.81 6.44
C HIS A 53 0.48 8.28 6.13
N VAL A 54 -0.41 8.55 5.17
CA VAL A 54 -0.71 9.91 4.71
C VAL A 54 -1.61 10.65 5.68
N PHE A 55 -2.67 10.01 6.18
CA PHE A 55 -3.71 10.69 6.97
C PHE A 55 -3.44 10.70 8.47
N LEU A 56 -2.68 9.74 9.00
CA LEU A 56 -2.38 9.71 10.44
C LEU A 56 -0.91 10.03 10.70
N TYR A 57 0.00 9.25 10.10
CA TYR A 57 1.40 9.33 10.46
C TYR A 57 2.03 10.68 10.11
N LEU A 58 1.83 11.20 8.88
CA LEU A 58 2.37 12.48 8.46
C LEU A 58 1.85 13.66 9.32
N PRO A 59 0.52 13.82 9.55
CA PRO A 59 -0.01 14.84 10.44
C PRO A 59 0.50 14.73 11.87
N MET A 60 0.54 13.52 12.44
CA MET A 60 1.07 13.30 13.79
C MET A 60 2.54 13.70 13.90
N LYS A 61 3.37 13.33 12.92
CA LYS A 61 4.79 13.72 12.87
C LYS A 61 4.97 15.24 12.78
N LYS A 62 4.12 15.90 11.99
CA LYS A 62 4.11 17.36 11.87
C LYS A 62 3.71 18.03 13.19
N ALA A 63 2.66 17.54 13.84
CA ALA A 63 2.23 18.04 15.15
C ALA A 63 3.31 17.84 16.22
N GLU A 64 3.96 16.67 16.27
CA GLU A 64 5.08 16.38 17.17
C GLU A 64 6.22 17.40 16.99
N LYS A 65 6.58 17.69 15.73
CA LYS A 65 7.64 18.67 15.42
C LYS A 65 7.25 20.08 15.87
N ASN A 66 6.04 20.53 15.54
CA ASN A 66 5.55 21.85 15.90
C ASN A 66 5.54 22.03 17.43
N LEU A 67 5.07 21.04 18.18
CA LEU A 67 5.08 21.09 19.65
C LEU A 67 6.50 21.21 20.20
N LYS A 68 7.46 20.43 19.67
CA LYS A 68 8.87 20.52 20.09
C LYS A 68 9.50 21.88 19.77
N GLU A 69 9.06 22.56 18.73
CA GLU A 69 9.53 23.90 18.39
C GLU A 69 8.89 24.98 19.27
N THR A 70 7.60 24.84 19.61
CA THR A 70 6.88 25.80 20.48
C THR A 70 7.38 25.80 21.92
N PHE A 71 7.77 24.64 22.46
CA PHE A 71 8.21 24.49 23.85
C PHE A 71 9.75 24.48 24.00
N LYS A 72 10.48 24.93 22.97
CA LYS A 72 11.94 25.06 22.98
C LYS A 72 12.37 26.46 23.42
#